data_AF-A0A7Z8LBX8-F1
#
_entry.id   AF-A0A7Z8LBX8-F1
#
_cell.length_a   1.000
_cell.length_b   1.000
_cell.length_c   1.000
_cell.angle_alpha   90.00
_cell.angle_beta   90.00
_cell.angle_gamma   90.00
#
_symmetry.space_group_name_H-M   'P 1'
#
loop_
_entity.id
_entity.type
_entity.pdbx_description
1 polymer ?
#
loop_
_entity_poly.entity_id
_entity_poly.type
_entity_poly.pdbx_seq_one_letter_code
_entity_poly.pdbx_strand_id
1 'polypeptide(L)'
;MEAVPPPLAHDAVLRIYERLASAVLAAARARGYGGDDVQAAAALLATPDPLVRKLCEAALALWQQQGASADDHLQAAVHSLGGGSCPPLRLAIELLEDLSSRQRQRRSTTVIHALDSDDHQRLTKLLAAALEEMGESMSEGDPAHRLLGQLVKRYRVILNQTNLQAEHHRRHLALLMVALQDVVSGNRPQRLEQLGDDALIVEGLWSMLDGRQALVERARAAEDALATHHSELARLRHQLGELQGEVQRLQSLGDEDQRLGAYREAFARIERGDDAQDLLEGIRDLERVIIASQATITETLRLLDRSLDNTVHCLQDLRRILPLGPDPKRYRPRFLGKSPYQLRTLPGMLAACRDAAQDVERFAKRVRWIEGLGGFAKRLNKLRPAMQEMVRLVADCRDKAGDRVTMSLTVNMATTAGLASLPLLLAGDLLSLARSRRGKSYCERLLPLCEDIVNEYQNALAKAVDDLPLCPESSKRERPAGAIRRLADHLVLLAEWQDRHFAEADIQDFQPSRADQLLLADRDLLRRGCSELAAMVEHCADLGGGPNRSELHIIPKLGKSDGAAWQRCAHSHAQWLADAARYRVQLLPDS
;
A
#
# COMPACT_ATOMS: atom_id res chain seq x y z
N MET A 1 26.98 -0.42 -17.33
CA MET A 1 27.58 -0.42 -15.98
C MET A 1 27.24 0.92 -15.36
N GLU A 2 26.05 1.02 -14.77
CA GLU A 2 25.58 2.24 -14.12
C GLU A 2 25.98 2.20 -12.65
N ALA A 3 26.56 3.32 -12.19
CA ALA A 3 27.08 3.46 -10.84
C ALA A 3 25.93 3.52 -9.83
N VAL A 4 25.95 2.58 -8.88
CA VAL A 4 25.06 2.55 -7.72
C VAL A 4 25.28 3.84 -6.90
N PRO A 5 24.26 4.68 -6.68
CA PRO A 5 24.40 5.87 -5.85
C PRO A 5 24.59 5.45 -4.37
N PRO A 6 25.45 6.15 -3.62
CA PRO A 6 25.82 5.73 -2.26
C PRO A 6 24.66 5.94 -1.26
N PRO A 7 24.61 5.14 -0.18
CA PRO A 7 23.55 5.20 0.83
C PRO A 7 23.72 6.43 1.73
N LEU A 8 23.16 7.58 1.33
CA LEU A 8 23.34 8.86 2.04
C LEU A 8 22.29 9.15 3.14
N ALA A 9 21.31 8.27 3.38
CA ALA A 9 20.28 8.50 4.40
C ALA A 9 20.66 7.96 5.80
N HIS A 10 21.53 6.95 5.88
CA HIS A 10 21.88 6.32 7.16
C HIS A 10 22.82 7.21 7.99
N ASP A 11 23.80 7.84 7.32
CA ASP A 11 24.80 8.69 7.97
C ASP A 11 24.22 9.98 8.56
N ALA A 12 23.11 10.48 8.04
CA ALA A 12 22.45 11.67 8.58
C ALA A 12 21.71 11.35 9.89
N VAL A 13 21.03 10.19 9.95
CA VAL A 13 20.33 9.74 11.16
C VAL A 13 21.32 9.33 12.25
N LEU A 14 22.41 8.66 11.89
CA LEU A 14 23.51 8.34 12.81
C LEU A 14 24.11 9.60 13.43
N ARG A 15 24.37 10.63 12.63
CA ARG A 15 24.91 11.91 13.14
C ARG A 15 23.97 12.64 14.10
N ILE A 16 22.65 12.56 13.90
CA ILE A 16 21.66 13.13 14.82
C ILE A 16 21.63 12.34 16.13
N TYR A 17 21.63 11.00 16.05
CA TYR A 17 21.68 10.14 17.23
C TYR A 17 22.96 10.37 18.05
N GLU A 18 24.12 10.47 17.38
CA GLU A 18 25.41 10.75 18.03
C GLU A 18 25.43 12.10 18.75
N ARG A 19 24.83 13.14 18.17
CA ARG A 19 24.71 14.46 18.83
C ARG A 19 23.80 14.40 20.06
N LEU A 20 22.65 13.74 19.97
CA LEU A 20 21.73 13.58 21.10
C LEU A 20 22.37 12.75 22.22
N ALA A 21 23.00 11.63 21.86
CA ALA A 21 23.74 10.77 22.77
C ALA A 21 24.84 11.54 23.52
N SER A 22 25.63 12.33 22.79
CA SER A 22 26.68 13.17 23.37
C SER A 22 26.12 14.22 24.34
N ALA A 23 25.01 14.88 23.99
CA ALA A 23 24.37 15.86 24.87
C ALA A 23 23.79 15.24 26.15
N VAL A 24 23.13 14.08 26.05
CA VAL A 24 22.60 13.33 27.19
C VAL A 24 23.73 12.85 28.11
N LEU A 25 24.81 12.31 27.54
CA LEU A 25 25.98 11.88 28.31
C LEU A 25 26.69 13.05 28.99
N ALA A 26 26.83 14.19 28.32
CA ALA A 26 27.42 15.40 28.92
C ALA A 26 26.59 15.90 30.11
N ALA A 27 25.26 15.96 29.97
CA ALA A 27 24.36 16.35 31.05
C ALA A 27 24.39 15.35 32.22
N ALA A 28 24.45 14.04 31.95
CA ALA A 28 24.54 13.02 32.98
C ALA A 28 25.92 13.03 33.68
N ARG A 29 27.01 13.27 32.96
CA ARG A 29 28.36 13.44 33.52
C ARG A 29 28.45 14.64 34.45
N ALA A 30 27.75 15.73 34.14
CA ALA A 30 27.61 16.87 35.05
C ALA A 30 26.90 16.49 36.37
N ARG A 31 26.13 15.39 36.38
CA ARG A 31 25.54 14.77 37.58
C ARG A 31 26.36 13.60 38.16
N GLY A 32 27.60 13.41 37.71
CA GLY A 32 28.52 12.38 38.22
C GLY A 32 28.41 11.01 37.54
N TYR A 33 27.70 10.88 36.42
CA TYR A 33 27.67 9.64 35.64
C TYR A 33 29.03 9.36 34.98
N GLY A 34 29.64 8.21 35.26
CA GLY A 34 30.94 7.82 34.70
C GLY A 34 30.88 6.85 33.51
N GLY A 35 29.69 6.46 33.05
CA GLY A 35 29.51 5.51 31.96
C GLY A 35 29.31 6.16 30.58
N ASP A 36 29.25 5.32 29.55
CA ASP A 36 29.01 5.73 28.16
C ASP A 36 27.66 5.24 27.61
N ASP A 37 26.82 4.61 28.45
CA ASP A 37 25.49 4.16 28.06
C ASP A 37 24.47 5.31 28.14
N VAL A 38 23.96 5.71 26.97
CA VAL A 38 23.02 6.82 26.78
C VAL A 38 21.67 6.56 27.48
N GLN A 39 21.20 5.30 27.53
CA GLN A 39 19.92 4.98 28.18
C GLN A 39 20.05 5.04 29.69
N ALA A 40 21.15 4.52 30.24
CA ALA A 40 21.46 4.64 31.66
C ALA A 40 21.69 6.11 32.07
N ALA A 41 22.34 6.91 31.22
CA ALA A 41 22.50 8.35 31.41
C ALA A 41 21.16 9.10 31.43
N ALA A 42 20.25 8.77 30.51
CA ALA A 42 18.90 9.33 30.47
C ALA A 42 18.08 8.95 31.71
N ALA A 43 18.18 7.69 32.17
CA ALA A 43 17.53 7.23 33.40
C ALA A 43 18.04 7.98 34.64
N LEU A 44 19.35 8.25 34.74
CA LEU A 44 19.93 9.05 35.80
C LEU A 44 19.43 10.51 35.76
N LEU A 45 19.29 11.09 34.57
CA LEU A 45 18.76 12.45 34.41
C LEU A 45 17.28 12.55 34.84
N ALA A 46 16.53 11.44 34.73
CA ALA A 46 15.16 11.34 35.23
C ALA A 46 15.07 11.16 36.76
N THR A 47 16.16 10.77 37.44
CA THR A 47 16.22 10.74 38.91
C THR A 47 16.54 12.12 39.52
N PRO A 48 16.05 12.42 40.74
CA PRO A 48 16.30 13.71 41.40
C PRO A 48 17.80 13.97 41.61
N ASP A 49 18.17 15.26 41.63
CA ASP A 49 19.54 15.77 41.66
C ASP A 49 20.43 15.06 42.72
N PRO A 50 21.68 14.65 42.37
CA PRO A 50 22.61 14.02 43.30
C PRO A 50 22.83 14.83 44.60
N LEU A 51 22.75 16.15 44.54
CA LEU A 51 22.85 17.01 45.73
C LEU A 51 21.63 16.85 46.64
N VAL A 52 20.43 16.73 46.06
CA VAL A 52 19.19 16.47 46.79
C VAL A 52 19.25 15.09 47.44
N ARG A 53 19.79 14.09 46.73
CA ARG A 53 20.01 12.75 47.28
C ARG A 53 20.96 12.75 48.48
N LYS A 54 22.12 13.42 48.36
CA LYS A 54 23.09 13.56 49.46
C LYS A 54 22.51 14.30 50.66
N LEU A 55 21.72 15.35 50.42
CA LEU A 55 20.99 16.06 51.47
C LEU A 55 20.01 15.14 52.20
N CYS A 56 19.24 14.34 51.46
CA CYS A 56 18.25 13.41 52.02
C CYS A 56 18.91 12.28 52.82
N GLU A 57 20.02 11.72 52.32
CA GLU A 57 20.83 10.72 53.03
C GLU A 57 21.48 11.31 54.30
N ALA A 58 22.01 12.54 54.22
CA ALA A 58 22.60 13.24 55.36
C ALA A 58 21.55 13.58 56.44
N ALA A 59 20.35 14.04 56.04
CA ALA A 59 19.24 14.31 56.94
C ALA A 59 18.82 13.04 57.71
N LEU A 60 18.72 11.91 57.00
CA LEU A 60 18.39 10.62 57.60
C LEU A 60 19.48 10.12 58.55
N ALA A 61 20.76 10.18 58.14
CA ALA A 61 21.88 9.76 58.97
C ALA A 61 21.97 10.62 60.25
N LEU A 62 21.83 11.93 60.12
CA LEU A 62 21.83 12.86 61.25
C LEU A 62 20.65 12.57 62.21
N TRP A 63 19.48 12.28 61.67
CA TRP A 63 18.30 11.92 62.45
C TRP A 63 18.48 10.61 63.21
N GLN A 64 19.03 9.57 62.56
CA GLN A 64 19.32 8.28 63.19
C GLN A 64 20.40 8.39 64.28
N GLN A 65 21.43 9.22 64.09
CA GLN A 65 22.50 9.43 65.07
C GLN A 65 22.02 10.10 66.37
N GLN A 66 20.99 10.94 66.31
CA GLN A 66 20.48 11.67 67.48
C GLN A 66 19.54 10.85 68.38
N GLY A 67 19.32 9.57 68.03
CA GLY A 67 18.49 8.62 68.78
C GLY A 67 17.03 8.62 68.32
N ALA A 68 16.38 7.45 68.50
CA ALA A 68 15.04 7.17 68.00
C ALA A 68 14.01 8.24 68.38
N SER A 69 13.19 8.61 67.40
CA SER A 69 12.18 9.65 67.52
C SER A 69 11.04 9.27 68.46
N ALA A 70 10.45 10.23 69.17
CA ALA A 70 9.19 9.99 69.88
C ALA A 70 7.98 9.93 68.93
N ASP A 71 8.18 10.36 67.68
CA ASP A 71 7.18 10.29 66.62
C ASP A 71 7.25 8.93 65.91
N ASP A 72 6.29 8.07 66.26
CA ASP A 72 6.10 6.72 65.70
C ASP A 72 5.83 6.73 64.19
N HIS A 73 5.25 7.82 63.65
CA HIS A 73 4.97 7.92 62.21
C HIS A 73 6.26 8.11 61.40
N LEU A 74 7.18 8.94 61.88
CA LEU A 74 8.48 9.13 61.22
C LEU A 74 9.34 7.87 61.31
N GLN A 75 9.28 7.14 62.43
CA GLN A 75 9.96 5.85 62.55
C GLN A 75 9.41 4.80 61.56
N ALA A 76 8.09 4.68 61.46
CA ALA A 76 7.46 3.76 60.52
C ALA A 76 7.79 4.12 59.06
N ALA A 77 7.79 5.42 58.73
CA ALA A 77 8.18 5.90 57.41
C ALA A 77 9.65 5.56 57.09
N VAL A 78 10.56 5.78 58.02
CA VAL A 78 11.99 5.43 57.85
C VAL A 78 12.21 3.91 57.76
N HIS A 79 11.48 3.10 58.52
CA HIS A 79 11.56 1.64 58.40
C HIS A 79 11.01 1.11 57.07
N SER A 80 9.98 1.77 56.53
CA SER A 80 9.40 1.39 55.23
C SER A 80 10.33 1.62 54.04
N LEU A 81 11.39 2.42 54.19
CA LEU A 81 12.39 2.66 53.15
C LEU A 81 13.18 1.39 52.81
N GLY A 82 13.37 0.47 53.76
CA GLY A 82 14.29 -0.66 53.61
C GLY A 82 15.75 -0.20 53.64
N GLY A 83 16.61 -0.95 54.33
CA GLY A 83 18.01 -0.56 54.60
C GLY A 83 18.83 -0.33 53.32
N GLY A 84 18.88 0.91 52.83
CA GLY A 84 19.69 1.31 51.68
C GLY A 84 19.01 2.26 50.69
N SER A 85 17.72 2.59 50.85
CA SER A 85 17.07 3.57 49.96
C SER A 85 17.16 5.00 50.50
N CYS A 86 17.37 5.96 49.59
CA CYS A 86 17.38 7.39 49.92
C CYS A 86 15.94 7.85 50.20
N PRO A 87 15.68 8.57 51.31
CA PRO A 87 14.34 9.04 51.60
C PRO A 87 13.90 10.07 50.56
N PRO A 88 12.60 10.11 50.20
CA PRO A 88 12.08 11.19 49.37
C PRO A 88 12.27 12.54 50.07
N LEU A 89 12.49 13.61 49.30
CA LEU A 89 12.79 14.96 49.83
C LEU A 89 11.79 15.43 50.89
N ARG A 90 10.51 15.11 50.72
CA ARG A 90 9.47 15.45 51.71
C ARG A 90 9.75 14.83 53.09
N LEU A 91 10.10 13.54 53.13
CA LEU A 91 10.44 12.86 54.37
C LEU A 91 11.73 13.44 54.96
N ALA A 92 12.73 13.76 54.13
CA ALA A 92 13.96 14.41 54.60
C ALA A 92 13.71 15.77 55.27
N ILE A 93 12.75 16.56 54.77
CA ILE A 93 12.33 17.83 55.39
C ILE A 93 11.68 17.57 56.75
N GLU A 94 10.74 16.62 56.84
CA GLU A 94 10.06 16.26 58.09
C GLU A 94 11.05 15.76 59.16
N LEU A 95 12.08 15.00 58.77
CA LEU A 95 13.16 14.57 59.66
C LEU A 95 14.00 15.75 60.19
N LEU A 96 14.30 16.75 59.34
CA LEU A 96 15.03 17.94 59.75
C LEU A 96 14.21 18.85 60.69
N GLU A 97 12.89 18.93 60.48
CA GLU A 97 11.98 19.67 61.36
C GLU A 97 11.87 19.03 62.75
N ASP A 98 11.80 17.70 62.82
CA ASP A 98 11.82 16.95 64.08
C ASP A 98 13.15 17.14 64.83
N LEU A 99 14.29 17.06 64.13
CA LEU A 99 15.61 17.38 64.70
C LEU A 99 15.69 18.80 65.26
N SER A 100 15.18 19.78 64.51
CA SER A 100 15.13 21.18 64.95
C SER A 100 14.29 21.33 66.22
N SER A 101 13.13 20.65 66.27
CA SER A 101 12.21 20.68 67.40
C SER A 101 12.82 20.06 68.66
N ARG A 102 13.53 18.93 68.53
CA ARG A 102 14.26 18.31 69.65
C ARG A 102 15.41 19.14 70.15
N GLN A 103 16.16 19.76 69.25
CA GLN A 103 17.23 20.67 69.66
C GLN A 103 16.68 21.88 70.42
N ARG A 104 15.50 22.39 70.06
CA ARG A 104 14.83 23.45 70.81
C ARG A 104 14.39 22.99 72.20
N GLN A 105 13.91 21.75 72.35
CA GLN A 105 13.50 21.19 73.65
C GLN A 105 14.68 20.87 74.59
N ARG A 106 15.87 20.54 74.07
CA ARG A 106 17.05 20.17 74.88
C ARG A 106 17.88 21.36 75.42
N ARG A 107 17.53 22.62 75.10
CA ARG A 107 18.38 23.78 75.41
C ARG A 107 18.05 24.41 76.77
N SER A 108 19.04 24.41 77.69
CA SER A 108 19.10 25.35 78.84
C SER A 108 19.94 26.59 78.46
N THR A 109 19.62 27.72 79.07
CA THR A 109 20.03 29.08 78.65
C THR A 109 21.53 29.37 78.68
N THR A 110 22.32 28.64 79.46
CA THR A 110 23.79 28.80 79.53
C THR A 110 24.54 28.12 78.39
N VAL A 111 23.95 27.11 77.75
CA VAL A 111 24.51 26.42 76.58
C VAL A 111 24.24 27.20 75.28
N ILE A 112 23.22 28.06 75.29
CA ILE A 112 22.82 28.90 74.14
C ILE A 112 23.91 29.91 73.78
N HIS A 113 24.51 30.61 74.73
CA HIS A 113 25.53 31.62 74.41
C HIS A 113 26.87 31.03 73.92
N ALA A 114 27.25 29.84 74.40
CA ALA A 114 28.48 29.17 73.97
C ALA A 114 28.32 28.53 72.59
N LEU A 115 27.16 27.90 72.31
CA LEU A 115 26.85 27.36 70.98
C LEU A 115 26.58 28.47 69.97
N ASP A 116 25.89 29.55 70.32
CA ASP A 116 25.66 30.67 69.40
C ASP A 116 26.99 31.31 68.99
N SER A 117 27.99 31.38 69.90
CA SER A 117 29.32 31.87 69.56
C SER A 117 30.09 30.92 68.63
N ASP A 118 30.04 29.61 68.87
CA ASP A 118 30.70 28.60 68.01
C ASP A 118 30.00 28.49 66.64
N ASP A 119 28.66 28.48 66.62
CA ASP A 119 27.85 28.47 65.39
C ASP A 119 28.06 29.76 64.58
N HIS A 120 28.21 30.93 65.24
CA HIS A 120 28.52 32.17 64.53
C HIS A 120 29.94 32.14 63.92
N GLN A 121 30.92 31.57 64.62
CA GLN A 121 32.28 31.38 64.09
C GLN A 121 32.30 30.39 62.92
N ARG A 122 31.58 29.27 63.03
CA ARG A 122 31.45 28.28 61.95
C ARG A 122 30.74 28.87 60.74
N LEU A 123 29.64 29.60 60.95
CA LEU A 123 28.92 30.29 59.88
C LEU A 123 29.82 31.32 59.19
N THR A 124 30.58 32.11 59.96
CA THR A 124 31.53 33.08 59.41
C THR A 124 32.60 32.38 58.57
N LYS A 125 33.18 31.26 59.03
CA LYS A 125 34.15 30.46 58.28
C LYS A 125 33.57 29.82 57.02
N LEU A 126 32.33 29.33 57.07
CA LEU A 126 31.65 28.74 55.91
C LEU A 126 31.31 29.80 54.85
N LEU A 127 30.80 30.96 55.28
CA LEU A 127 30.54 32.09 54.39
C LEU A 127 31.84 32.62 53.79
N ALA A 128 32.94 32.59 54.57
CA ALA A 128 34.26 32.96 54.10
C ALA A 128 34.76 32.04 52.98
N ALA A 129 34.75 30.72 53.25
CA ALA A 129 35.16 29.73 52.28
C ALA A 129 34.32 29.78 50.99
N ALA A 130 33.00 29.98 51.11
CA ALA A 130 32.11 30.08 49.95
C ALA A 130 32.38 31.34 49.10
N LEU A 131 32.74 32.47 49.73
CA LEU A 131 33.14 33.68 49.01
C LEU A 131 34.52 33.52 48.35
N GLU A 132 35.45 32.87 49.04
CA GLU A 132 36.78 32.56 48.52
C GLU A 132 36.71 31.63 47.30
N GLU A 133 35.89 30.58 47.35
CA GLU A 133 35.63 29.70 46.19
C GLU A 133 35.02 30.46 45.00
N MET A 134 34.25 31.53 45.26
CA MET A 134 33.72 32.41 44.22
C MET A 134 34.68 33.51 43.77
N GLY A 135 35.91 33.54 44.31
CA GLY A 135 36.97 34.48 43.97
C GLY A 135 36.74 35.91 44.49
N GLU A 136 35.92 36.09 45.53
CA GLU A 136 35.65 37.40 46.13
C GLU A 136 36.69 37.71 47.22
N SER A 137 37.21 38.94 47.24
CA SER A 137 38.17 39.37 48.25
C SER A 137 37.47 39.76 49.55
N MET A 138 37.95 39.19 50.65
CA MET A 138 37.38 39.41 51.98
C MET A 138 38.33 40.19 52.88
N SER A 139 37.77 41.00 53.78
CA SER A 139 38.55 41.61 54.86
C SER A 139 38.53 40.72 56.09
N GLU A 140 39.70 40.51 56.68
CA GLU A 140 39.86 39.69 57.88
C GLU A 140 39.07 40.32 59.05
N GLY A 141 38.11 39.59 59.61
CA GLY A 141 37.24 40.06 60.69
C GLY A 141 35.88 40.63 60.28
N ASP A 142 35.48 40.54 59.01
CA ASP A 142 34.13 40.93 58.60
C ASP A 142 33.05 40.07 59.30
N PRO A 143 32.00 40.70 59.88
CA PRO A 143 30.96 39.96 60.60
C PRO A 143 30.09 39.14 59.63
N ALA A 144 29.54 38.01 60.09
CA ALA A 144 28.80 37.05 59.26
C ALA A 144 27.70 37.67 58.38
N HIS A 145 26.96 38.65 58.88
CA HIS A 145 25.91 39.32 58.12
C HIS A 145 26.44 40.11 56.91
N ARG A 146 27.67 40.63 56.98
CA ARG A 146 28.31 41.36 55.88
C ARG A 146 28.82 40.40 54.81
N LEU A 147 29.43 39.28 55.22
CA LEU A 147 29.83 38.20 54.31
C LEU A 147 28.60 37.59 53.62
N LEU A 148 27.51 37.35 54.36
CA LEU A 148 26.25 36.90 53.78
C LEU A 148 25.69 37.91 52.77
N GLY A 149 25.74 39.20 53.08
CA GLY A 149 25.32 40.27 52.15
C GLY A 149 26.14 40.29 50.85
N GLN A 150 27.46 40.09 50.95
CA GLN A 150 28.35 39.96 49.78
C GLN A 150 28.05 38.70 48.97
N LEU A 151 27.85 37.55 49.64
CA LEU A 151 27.51 36.28 49.01
C LEU A 151 26.19 36.38 48.24
N VAL A 152 25.15 36.95 48.86
CA VAL A 152 23.84 37.17 48.22
C VAL A 152 23.96 38.13 47.04
N LYS A 153 24.76 39.19 47.15
CA LYS A 153 25.02 40.11 46.04
C LYS A 153 25.69 39.40 44.86
N ARG A 154 26.73 38.60 45.13
CA ARG A 154 27.45 37.83 44.10
C ARG A 154 26.53 36.80 43.44
N TYR A 155 25.76 36.07 44.25
CA TYR A 155 24.79 35.10 43.76
C TYR A 155 23.74 35.76 42.86
N ARG A 156 23.25 36.96 43.20
CA ARG A 156 22.34 37.73 42.32
C ARG A 156 22.97 38.11 40.99
N VAL A 157 24.26 38.50 40.98
CA VAL A 157 24.97 38.81 39.74
C VAL A 157 25.08 37.57 38.85
N ILE A 158 25.51 36.44 39.42
CA ILE A 158 25.62 35.17 38.70
C ILE A 158 24.24 34.73 38.19
N LEU A 159 23.21 34.79 39.03
CA LEU A 159 21.83 34.45 38.67
C LEU A 159 21.29 35.34 37.56
N ASN A 160 21.58 36.64 37.57
CA ASN A 160 21.18 37.54 36.50
C ASN A 160 21.92 37.25 35.19
N GLN A 161 23.22 36.93 35.26
CA GLN A 161 24.00 36.54 34.08
C GLN A 161 23.49 35.22 33.48
N THR A 162 23.22 34.22 34.31
CA THR A 162 22.66 32.93 33.83
C THR A 162 21.25 33.10 33.30
N ASN A 163 20.42 33.95 33.91
CA ASN A 163 19.08 34.27 33.39
C ASN A 163 19.16 34.99 32.03
N LEU A 164 20.06 35.96 31.86
CA LEU A 164 20.26 36.64 30.57
C LEU A 164 20.75 35.66 29.49
N GLN A 165 21.69 34.77 29.82
CA GLN A 165 22.14 33.71 28.91
C GLN A 165 21.00 32.76 28.56
N ALA A 166 20.20 32.34 29.55
CA ALA A 166 19.04 31.48 29.34
C ALA A 166 17.97 32.16 28.47
N GLU A 167 17.70 33.44 28.66
CA GLU A 167 16.79 34.21 27.79
C GLU A 167 17.32 34.31 26.36
N HIS A 168 18.62 34.57 26.19
CA HIS A 168 19.24 34.61 24.86
C HIS A 168 19.11 33.26 24.15
N HIS A 169 19.39 32.15 24.85
CA HIS A 169 19.23 30.80 24.32
C HIS A 169 17.77 30.48 24.00
N ARG A 170 16.81 30.88 24.84
CA ARG A 170 15.37 30.68 24.56
C ARG A 170 14.92 31.45 23.32
N ARG A 171 15.35 32.70 23.15
CA ARG A 171 15.03 33.51 21.96
C ARG A 171 15.66 32.91 20.70
N HIS A 172 16.91 32.47 20.78
CA HIS A 172 17.61 31.78 19.69
C HIS A 172 16.89 30.49 19.28
N LEU A 173 16.54 29.64 20.25
CA LEU A 173 15.77 28.42 20.00
C LEU A 173 14.40 28.69 19.39
N ALA A 174 13.69 29.74 19.85
CA ALA A 174 12.41 30.12 19.28
C ALA A 174 12.53 30.55 17.81
N LEU A 175 13.56 31.34 17.48
CA LEU A 175 13.84 31.73 16.08
C LEU A 175 14.20 30.52 15.22
N LEU A 176 15.03 29.61 15.73
CA LEU A 176 15.41 28.39 15.03
C LEU A 176 14.19 27.50 14.77
N MET A 177 13.30 27.35 15.75
CA MET A 177 12.06 26.58 15.60
C MET A 177 11.16 27.16 14.52
N VAL A 178 10.98 28.48 14.47
CA VAL A 178 10.18 29.14 13.43
C VAL A 178 10.79 28.91 12.05
N ALA A 179 12.11 29.10 11.92
CA ALA A 179 12.80 28.89 10.64
C ALA A 179 12.71 27.42 10.17
N LEU A 180 12.86 26.45 11.07
CA LEU A 180 12.66 25.03 10.76
C LEU A 180 11.21 24.73 10.38
N GLN A 181 10.24 25.39 11.01
CA GLN A 181 8.83 25.24 10.68
C GLN A 181 8.50 25.81 9.30
N ASP A 182 9.11 26.93 8.90
CA ASP A 182 9.00 27.47 7.55
C ASP A 182 9.55 26.47 6.52
N VAL A 183 10.74 25.92 6.78
CA VAL A 183 11.38 24.90 5.93
C VAL A 183 10.48 23.67 5.75
N VAL A 184 9.91 23.13 6.83
CA VAL A 184 8.98 21.99 6.77
C VAL A 184 7.69 22.34 6.02
N SER A 185 7.23 23.59 6.13
CA SER A 185 6.03 24.07 5.44
C SER A 185 6.28 24.40 3.96
N GLY A 186 7.52 24.26 3.48
CA GLY A 186 7.90 24.61 2.11
C GLY A 186 8.05 26.13 1.87
N ASN A 187 8.01 26.94 2.93
CA ASN A 187 8.25 28.36 2.85
C ASN A 187 9.75 28.65 2.98
N ARG A 188 10.23 29.68 2.29
CA ARG A 188 11.61 30.14 2.50
C ARG A 188 11.73 30.79 3.89
N PRO A 189 12.60 30.29 4.78
CA PRO A 189 12.72 30.80 6.13
C PRO A 189 13.13 32.27 6.13
N GLN A 190 12.40 33.07 6.91
CA GLN A 190 12.67 34.50 7.03
C GLN A 190 13.70 34.77 8.13
N ARG A 191 14.52 35.82 7.97
CA ARG A 191 15.47 36.31 9.00
C ARG A 191 16.60 35.33 9.38
N LEU A 192 17.13 34.61 8.40
CA LEU A 192 18.31 33.72 8.57
C LEU A 192 19.51 34.43 9.23
N GLU A 193 19.70 35.72 8.95
CA GLU A 193 20.77 36.54 9.55
C GLU A 193 20.76 36.55 11.09
N GLN A 194 19.60 36.32 11.72
CA GLN A 194 19.46 36.33 13.19
C GLN A 194 19.86 35.01 13.85
N LEU A 195 20.09 33.96 13.06
CA LEU A 195 20.46 32.62 13.54
C LEU A 195 21.98 32.39 13.62
N GLY A 196 22.80 33.35 13.17
CA GLY A 196 24.26 33.20 13.19
C GLY A 196 24.70 31.92 12.49
N ASP A 197 25.49 31.09 13.18
CA ASP A 197 26.05 29.85 12.64
C ASP A 197 24.99 28.80 12.24
N ASP A 198 23.81 28.83 12.88
CA ASP A 198 22.71 27.90 12.58
C ASP A 198 22.00 28.24 11.26
N ALA A 199 22.22 29.43 10.70
CA ALA A 199 21.65 29.84 9.42
C ALA A 199 22.06 28.89 8.28
N LEU A 200 23.32 28.44 8.28
CA LEU A 200 23.85 27.50 7.27
C LEU A 200 23.14 26.14 7.32
N ILE A 201 22.76 25.69 8.53
CA ILE A 201 22.04 24.43 8.71
C ILE A 201 20.63 24.56 8.14
N VAL A 202 19.94 25.66 8.44
CA VAL A 202 18.58 25.92 7.95
C VAL A 202 18.56 26.08 6.43
N GLU A 203 19.53 26.80 5.85
CA GLU A 203 19.68 26.92 4.39
C GLU A 203 19.95 25.58 3.71
N GLY A 204 20.83 24.76 4.30
CA GLY A 204 21.10 23.41 3.80
C GLY A 204 19.85 22.53 3.80
N LEU A 205 19.07 22.56 4.88
CA LEU A 205 17.81 21.82 4.98
C LEU A 205 16.76 22.30 3.96
N TRP A 206 16.65 23.62 3.77
CA TRP A 206 15.77 24.19 2.77
C TRP A 206 16.16 23.77 1.35
N SER A 207 17.45 23.86 1.00
CA SER A 207 17.97 23.42 -0.30
C SER A 207 17.73 21.92 -0.56
N MET A 208 17.84 21.08 0.48
CA MET A 208 17.52 19.66 0.37
C MET A 208 16.03 19.40 0.11
N LEU A 209 15.14 20.13 0.77
CA LEU A 209 13.69 19.99 0.55
C LEU A 209 13.27 20.52 -0.83
N ASP A 210 13.82 21.65 -1.26
CA ASP A 210 13.61 22.21 -2.60
C ASP A 210 14.10 21.23 -3.68
N GLY A 211 15.32 20.69 -3.51
CA GLY A 211 15.87 19.64 -4.37
C GLY A 211 14.99 18.37 -4.40
N ARG A 212 14.43 17.97 -3.26
CA ARG A 212 13.48 16.85 -3.19
C ARG A 212 12.20 17.16 -3.96
N GLN A 213 11.64 18.36 -3.83
CA GLN A 213 10.44 18.77 -4.58
C GLN A 213 10.71 18.74 -6.08
N ALA A 214 11.84 19.29 -6.54
CA ALA A 214 12.24 19.24 -7.94
C ALA A 214 12.42 17.80 -8.45
N LEU A 215 12.94 16.88 -7.62
CA LEU A 215 13.02 15.46 -7.97
C LEU A 215 11.64 14.79 -8.05
N VAL A 216 10.71 15.14 -7.16
CA VAL A 216 9.32 14.64 -7.20
C VAL A 216 8.61 15.14 -8.47
N GLU A 217 8.80 16.40 -8.85
CA GLU A 217 8.23 16.94 -10.09
C GLU A 217 8.82 16.25 -11.33
N ARG A 218 10.13 16.01 -11.36
CA ARG A 218 10.77 15.24 -12.43
C ARG A 218 10.29 13.79 -12.46
N ALA A 219 10.07 13.17 -11.30
CA ALA A 219 9.53 11.81 -11.21
C ALA A 219 8.11 11.76 -11.76
N ARG A 220 7.24 12.71 -11.41
CA ARG A 220 5.89 12.84 -11.98
C ARG A 220 5.92 13.06 -13.49
N ALA A 221 6.78 13.95 -13.98
CA ALA A 221 6.94 14.16 -15.42
C ALA A 221 7.44 12.90 -16.14
N ALA A 222 8.31 12.12 -15.51
CA ALA A 222 8.76 10.83 -16.02
C ALA A 222 7.65 9.76 -15.98
N GLU A 223 6.82 9.73 -14.93
CA GLU A 223 5.63 8.88 -14.84
C GLU A 223 4.61 9.21 -15.94
N ASP A 224 4.34 10.50 -16.18
CA ASP A 224 3.47 10.96 -17.26
C ASP A 224 4.04 10.56 -18.64
N ALA A 225 5.35 10.73 -18.86
CA ALA A 225 6.02 10.29 -20.08
C ALA A 225 6.01 8.77 -20.23
N LEU A 226 6.14 8.01 -19.14
CA LEU A 226 5.96 6.56 -19.16
C LEU A 226 4.52 6.20 -19.51
N ALA A 227 3.51 6.88 -18.96
CA ALA A 227 2.11 6.63 -19.27
C ALA A 227 1.80 6.89 -20.75
N THR A 228 2.33 7.99 -21.33
CA THR A 228 2.19 8.26 -22.76
C THR A 228 2.88 7.18 -23.59
N HIS A 229 4.12 6.81 -23.28
CA HIS A 229 4.82 5.72 -23.98
C HIS A 229 4.13 4.36 -23.82
N HIS A 230 3.53 4.05 -22.67
CA HIS A 230 2.75 2.82 -22.48
C HIS A 230 1.48 2.85 -23.35
N SER A 231 0.82 4.00 -23.48
CA SER A 231 -0.33 4.15 -24.38
C SER A 231 0.06 4.00 -25.85
N GLU A 232 1.22 4.52 -26.25
CA GLU A 232 1.79 4.34 -27.59
C GLU A 232 2.17 2.87 -27.83
N LEU A 233 2.83 2.22 -26.88
CA LEU A 233 3.14 0.80 -26.95
C LEU A 233 1.89 -0.07 -27.00
N ALA A 234 0.83 0.26 -26.26
CA ALA A 234 -0.44 -0.44 -26.32
C ALA A 234 -1.10 -0.28 -27.71
N ARG A 235 -1.07 0.93 -28.27
CA ARG A 235 -1.51 1.19 -29.65
C ARG A 235 -0.68 0.42 -30.67
N LEU A 236 0.64 0.44 -30.56
CA LEU A 236 1.54 -0.30 -31.46
C LEU A 236 1.36 -1.81 -31.33
N ARG A 237 1.16 -2.32 -30.11
CA ARG A 237 0.82 -3.74 -29.87
C ARG A 237 -0.53 -4.11 -30.46
N HIS A 238 -1.53 -3.23 -30.39
CA HIS A 238 -2.80 -3.43 -31.06
C HIS A 238 -2.63 -3.50 -32.58
N GLN A 239 -1.89 -2.55 -33.17
CA GLN A 239 -1.57 -2.55 -34.60
C GLN A 239 -0.75 -3.79 -35.01
N LEU A 240 0.21 -4.21 -34.20
CA LEU A 240 0.96 -5.45 -34.41
C LEU A 240 0.07 -6.67 -34.28
N GLY A 241 -0.89 -6.69 -33.35
CA GLY A 241 -1.87 -7.76 -33.24
C GLY A 241 -2.83 -7.81 -34.42
N GLU A 242 -3.23 -6.66 -34.97
CA GLU A 242 -4.00 -6.58 -36.21
C GLU A 242 -3.20 -7.12 -37.39
N LEU A 243 -1.95 -6.67 -37.55
CA LEU A 243 -1.04 -7.12 -38.61
C LEU A 243 -0.64 -8.59 -38.46
N GLN A 244 -0.34 -9.07 -37.25
CA GLN A 244 -0.05 -10.48 -36.98
C GLN A 244 -1.29 -11.34 -37.18
N GLY A 245 -2.47 -10.86 -36.76
CA GLY A 245 -3.73 -11.51 -37.06
C GLY A 245 -4.05 -11.48 -38.55
N GLU A 246 -3.58 -10.50 -39.30
CA GLU A 246 -3.68 -10.44 -40.76
C GLU A 246 -2.67 -11.38 -41.43
N VAL A 247 -1.45 -11.47 -40.94
CA VAL A 247 -0.43 -12.44 -41.39
C VAL A 247 -0.82 -13.87 -41.04
N GLN A 248 -1.31 -14.15 -39.84
CA GLN A 248 -1.88 -15.45 -39.47
C GLN A 248 -3.13 -15.75 -40.28
N ARG A 249 -3.95 -14.74 -40.61
CA ARG A 249 -5.07 -14.92 -41.56
C ARG A 249 -4.57 -15.23 -42.98
N LEU A 250 -3.50 -14.60 -43.44
CA LEU A 250 -2.83 -14.89 -44.72
C LEU A 250 -2.09 -16.24 -44.72
N GLN A 251 -1.66 -16.74 -43.56
CA GLN A 251 -1.05 -18.05 -43.40
C GLN A 251 -2.09 -19.15 -43.17
N SER A 252 -3.23 -18.84 -42.55
CA SER A 252 -4.43 -19.71 -42.57
C SER A 252 -5.09 -19.69 -43.94
N LEU A 253 -4.85 -18.65 -44.75
CA LEU A 253 -5.00 -18.68 -46.21
C LEU A 253 -3.93 -19.57 -46.87
N GLY A 254 -3.18 -20.41 -46.14
CA GLY A 254 -2.78 -21.74 -46.61
C GLY A 254 -3.99 -22.63 -46.98
N ASP A 255 -5.21 -22.20 -46.63
CA ASP A 255 -6.46 -22.52 -47.33
C ASP A 255 -6.41 -22.18 -48.83
N GLU A 256 -5.49 -21.37 -49.34
CA GLU A 256 -5.30 -21.21 -50.78
C GLU A 256 -4.85 -22.51 -51.44
N ASP A 257 -4.06 -23.35 -50.78
CA ASP A 257 -3.68 -24.68 -51.29
C ASP A 257 -4.86 -25.67 -51.21
N GLN A 258 -5.72 -25.57 -50.19
CA GLN A 258 -6.94 -26.37 -50.09
C GLN A 258 -8.05 -25.89 -51.04
N ARG A 259 -8.22 -24.57 -51.22
CA ARG A 259 -9.15 -23.91 -52.14
C ARG A 259 -8.75 -24.14 -53.58
N LEU A 260 -7.47 -23.96 -53.94
CA LEU A 260 -6.95 -24.29 -55.27
C LEU A 260 -7.02 -25.79 -55.53
N GLY A 261 -6.75 -26.63 -54.51
CA GLY A 261 -6.95 -28.08 -54.57
C GLY A 261 -8.40 -28.44 -54.90
N ALA A 262 -9.36 -27.90 -54.14
CA ALA A 262 -10.78 -28.13 -54.34
C ALA A 262 -11.29 -27.58 -55.69
N TYR A 263 -10.85 -26.38 -56.10
CA TYR A 263 -11.18 -25.84 -57.43
C TYR A 263 -10.66 -26.74 -58.56
N ARG A 264 -9.41 -27.20 -58.47
CA ARG A 264 -8.82 -28.12 -59.46
C ARG A 264 -9.59 -29.43 -59.52
N GLU A 265 -10.02 -29.97 -58.38
CA GLU A 265 -10.81 -31.19 -58.31
C GLU A 265 -12.23 -31.00 -58.86
N ALA A 266 -12.89 -29.88 -58.54
CA ALA A 266 -14.21 -29.53 -59.06
C ALA A 266 -14.20 -29.36 -60.58
N PHE A 267 -13.22 -28.62 -61.13
CA PHE A 267 -13.07 -28.48 -62.58
C PHE A 267 -12.78 -29.83 -63.26
N ALA A 268 -11.94 -30.68 -62.67
CA ALA A 268 -11.67 -32.01 -63.20
C ALA A 268 -12.88 -32.96 -63.18
N ARG A 269 -13.85 -32.77 -62.27
CA ARG A 269 -15.14 -33.50 -62.28
C ARG A 269 -16.06 -32.99 -63.38
N ILE A 270 -16.20 -31.67 -63.51
CA ILE A 270 -17.03 -31.05 -64.55
C ILE A 270 -16.52 -31.43 -65.94
N GLU A 271 -15.21 -31.44 -66.17
CA GLU A 271 -14.61 -31.88 -67.44
C GLU A 271 -14.87 -33.35 -67.77
N ARG A 272 -15.09 -34.19 -66.76
CA ARG A 272 -15.50 -35.59 -66.90
C ARG A 272 -17.01 -35.78 -67.04
N GLY A 273 -17.80 -34.71 -66.90
CA GLY A 273 -19.26 -34.75 -66.91
C GLY A 273 -19.90 -35.21 -65.59
N ASP A 274 -19.11 -35.30 -64.51
CA ASP A 274 -19.57 -35.65 -63.16
C ASP A 274 -20.17 -34.42 -62.46
N ASP A 275 -21.08 -34.66 -61.51
CA ASP A 275 -21.59 -33.60 -60.64
C ASP A 275 -20.51 -33.16 -59.64
N ALA A 276 -20.25 -31.86 -59.59
CA ALA A 276 -19.25 -31.23 -58.73
C ALA A 276 -19.88 -30.27 -57.70
N GLN A 277 -21.21 -30.32 -57.56
CA GLN A 277 -21.96 -29.36 -56.74
C GLN A 277 -21.59 -29.45 -55.25
N ASP A 278 -21.22 -30.64 -54.76
CA ASP A 278 -20.69 -30.90 -53.42
C ASP A 278 -19.36 -30.19 -53.16
N LEU A 279 -18.42 -30.28 -54.11
CA LEU A 279 -17.12 -29.60 -54.02
C LEU A 279 -17.25 -28.08 -54.16
N LEU A 280 -18.16 -27.62 -55.02
CA LEU A 280 -18.44 -26.20 -55.19
C LEU A 280 -19.13 -25.59 -53.96
N GLU A 281 -20.00 -26.35 -53.27
CA GLU A 281 -20.55 -25.96 -51.96
C GLU A 281 -19.46 -25.88 -50.89
N GLY A 282 -18.54 -26.85 -50.83
CA GLY A 282 -17.37 -26.80 -49.93
C GLY A 282 -16.42 -25.63 -50.21
N ILE A 283 -16.20 -25.27 -51.48
CA ILE A 283 -15.44 -24.07 -51.87
C ILE A 283 -16.17 -22.80 -51.45
N ARG A 284 -17.50 -22.75 -51.56
CA ARG A 284 -18.30 -21.58 -51.13
C ARG A 284 -18.23 -21.35 -49.63
N ASP A 285 -18.21 -22.43 -48.84
CA ASP A 285 -17.98 -22.36 -47.40
C ASP A 285 -16.57 -21.82 -47.08
N LEU A 286 -15.56 -22.19 -47.88
CA LEU A 286 -14.19 -21.66 -47.79
C LEU A 286 -14.09 -20.18 -48.26
N GLU A 287 -14.87 -19.78 -49.27
CA GLU A 287 -14.91 -18.40 -49.79
C GLU A 287 -15.77 -17.45 -48.95
N ARG A 288 -16.54 -17.99 -48.00
CA ARG A 288 -17.41 -17.22 -47.08
C ARG A 288 -18.33 -16.29 -47.87
N VAL A 289 -19.14 -16.85 -48.75
CA VAL A 289 -20.05 -16.08 -49.61
C VAL A 289 -21.49 -16.21 -49.13
N ILE A 290 -22.12 -15.07 -48.81
CA ILE A 290 -23.55 -14.97 -48.59
C ILE A 290 -24.24 -14.79 -49.95
N ILE A 291 -25.13 -15.72 -50.31
CA ILE A 291 -25.92 -15.65 -51.55
C ILE A 291 -27.37 -15.36 -51.18
N ALA A 292 -27.90 -14.24 -51.70
CA ALA A 292 -29.27 -13.84 -51.43
C ALA A 292 -29.86 -13.03 -52.58
N SER A 293 -31.18 -13.10 -52.75
CA SER A 293 -31.91 -12.23 -53.67
C SER A 293 -31.88 -10.79 -53.16
N GLN A 294 -32.05 -9.81 -54.06
CA GLN A 294 -32.15 -8.40 -53.68
C GLN A 294 -33.33 -8.14 -52.72
N ALA A 295 -34.43 -8.88 -52.87
CA ALA A 295 -35.59 -8.80 -51.98
C ALA A 295 -35.25 -9.28 -50.55
N THR A 296 -34.58 -10.43 -50.44
CA THR A 296 -34.11 -10.99 -49.15
C THR A 296 -33.14 -10.03 -48.47
N ILE A 297 -32.15 -9.50 -49.20
CA ILE A 297 -31.18 -8.54 -48.65
C ILE A 297 -31.88 -7.29 -48.12
N THR A 298 -32.86 -6.76 -48.86
CA THR A 298 -33.61 -5.57 -48.46
C THR A 298 -34.40 -5.81 -47.18
N GLU A 299 -35.01 -6.99 -47.04
CA GLU A 299 -35.76 -7.34 -45.84
C GLU A 299 -34.84 -7.57 -44.64
N THR A 300 -33.75 -8.33 -44.81
CA THR A 300 -32.74 -8.54 -43.76
C THR A 300 -32.13 -7.21 -43.30
N LEU A 301 -31.85 -6.27 -44.21
CA LEU A 301 -31.37 -4.93 -43.86
C LEU A 301 -32.35 -4.17 -42.96
N ARG A 302 -33.66 -4.27 -43.21
CA ARG A 302 -34.69 -3.63 -42.36
C ARG A 302 -34.73 -4.24 -40.97
N LEU A 303 -34.69 -5.57 -40.89
CA LEU A 303 -34.68 -6.29 -39.61
C LEU A 303 -33.41 -5.97 -38.80
N LEU A 304 -32.25 -5.96 -39.45
CA LEU A 304 -30.99 -5.58 -38.82
C LEU A 304 -30.95 -4.13 -38.37
N ASP A 305 -31.45 -3.17 -39.17
CA ASP A 305 -31.51 -1.76 -38.76
C ASP A 305 -32.38 -1.59 -37.49
N ARG A 306 -33.48 -2.34 -37.39
CA ARG A 306 -34.33 -2.34 -36.20
C ARG A 306 -33.63 -2.92 -34.97
N SER A 307 -33.02 -4.10 -35.09
CA SER A 307 -32.30 -4.73 -33.97
C SER A 307 -31.07 -3.90 -33.57
N LEU A 308 -30.41 -3.25 -34.53
CA LEU A 308 -29.30 -2.34 -34.28
C LEU A 308 -29.75 -1.09 -33.51
N ASP A 309 -30.89 -0.48 -33.88
CA ASP A 309 -31.43 0.66 -33.13
C ASP A 309 -31.78 0.28 -31.68
N ASN A 310 -32.40 -0.89 -31.48
CA ASN A 310 -32.69 -1.41 -30.15
C ASN A 310 -31.40 -1.65 -29.35
N THR A 311 -30.37 -2.20 -29.98
CA THR A 311 -29.05 -2.45 -29.36
C THR A 311 -28.37 -1.13 -29.00
N VAL A 312 -28.44 -0.12 -29.87
CA VAL A 312 -27.91 1.23 -29.60
C VAL A 312 -28.61 1.86 -28.40
N HIS A 313 -29.94 1.74 -28.29
CA HIS A 313 -30.69 2.21 -27.13
C HIS A 313 -30.29 1.46 -25.85
N CYS A 314 -30.18 0.14 -25.91
CA CYS A 314 -29.71 -0.67 -24.80
C CYS A 314 -28.30 -0.28 -24.34
N LEU A 315 -27.38 -0.08 -25.28
CA LEU A 315 -26.00 0.34 -25.00
C LEU A 315 -25.95 1.77 -24.42
N GLN A 316 -26.84 2.67 -24.83
CA GLN A 316 -26.95 4.00 -24.23
C GLN A 316 -27.37 3.92 -22.76
N ASP A 317 -28.35 3.06 -22.44
CA ASP A 317 -28.80 2.85 -21.06
C ASP A 317 -27.72 2.18 -20.21
N LEU A 318 -27.04 1.15 -20.74
CA LEU A 318 -25.88 0.54 -20.06
C LEU A 318 -24.76 1.55 -19.83
N ARG A 319 -24.47 2.40 -20.82
CA ARG A 319 -23.43 3.44 -20.72
C ARG A 319 -23.77 4.52 -19.68
N ARG A 320 -25.07 4.85 -19.50
CA ARG A 320 -25.52 5.77 -18.44
C ARG A 320 -25.22 5.23 -17.04
N ILE A 321 -25.25 3.91 -16.87
CA ILE A 321 -24.89 3.24 -15.62
C ILE A 321 -23.37 3.22 -15.45
N LEU A 322 -22.67 2.70 -16.47
CA LEU A 322 -21.21 2.56 -16.46
C LEU A 322 -20.65 2.92 -17.84
N PRO A 323 -19.85 4.00 -17.96
CA PRO A 323 -19.40 4.51 -19.25
C PRO A 323 -18.27 3.65 -19.85
N LEU A 324 -18.59 2.44 -20.30
CA LEU A 324 -17.65 1.56 -21.02
C LEU A 324 -17.68 1.86 -22.53
N GLY A 325 -16.56 2.36 -23.06
CA GLY A 325 -16.37 2.55 -24.49
C GLY A 325 -16.96 3.85 -25.09
N PRO A 326 -16.93 3.98 -26.44
CA PRO A 326 -17.37 5.18 -27.15
C PRO A 326 -18.89 5.36 -27.20
N ASP A 327 -19.40 6.44 -27.82
CA ASP A 327 -20.86 6.70 -27.92
C ASP A 327 -21.54 5.65 -28.80
N PRO A 328 -22.56 4.92 -28.30
CA PRO A 328 -23.32 4.00 -29.13
C PRO A 328 -24.00 4.68 -30.31
N LYS A 329 -24.25 6.00 -30.26
CA LYS A 329 -24.76 6.78 -31.39
C LYS A 329 -23.87 6.71 -32.64
N ARG A 330 -22.59 6.31 -32.50
CA ARG A 330 -21.69 6.10 -33.64
C ARG A 330 -22.19 5.04 -34.62
N TYR A 331 -22.95 4.06 -34.14
CA TYR A 331 -23.49 2.99 -34.97
C TYR A 331 -24.70 3.45 -35.80
N ARG A 332 -25.44 4.46 -35.32
CA ARG A 332 -26.65 5.00 -35.97
C ARG A 332 -26.85 6.49 -35.67
N PRO A 333 -26.12 7.40 -36.33
CA PRO A 333 -26.28 8.85 -36.12
C PRO A 333 -27.60 9.37 -36.71
N ARG A 334 -28.37 10.14 -35.93
CA ARG A 334 -29.72 10.62 -36.34
C ARG A 334 -29.76 12.00 -37.01
N PHE A 335 -28.80 12.90 -36.75
CA PHE A 335 -28.88 14.31 -37.17
C PHE A 335 -27.51 14.87 -37.55
N LEU A 336 -27.02 14.65 -38.78
CA LEU A 336 -25.81 15.28 -39.38
C LEU A 336 -24.44 14.60 -39.12
N GLY A 337 -24.37 13.57 -38.28
CA GLY A 337 -23.16 12.75 -38.17
C GLY A 337 -23.02 11.79 -39.36
N LYS A 338 -21.87 11.79 -40.06
CA LYS A 338 -21.56 10.70 -41.01
C LYS A 338 -21.33 9.42 -40.21
N SER A 339 -22.17 8.40 -40.44
CA SER A 339 -21.89 7.06 -39.91
C SER A 339 -20.57 6.58 -40.52
N PRO A 340 -19.66 5.98 -39.74
CA PRO A 340 -18.48 5.32 -40.31
C PRO A 340 -18.87 4.07 -41.12
N TYR A 341 -20.13 3.64 -41.04
CA TYR A 341 -20.67 2.47 -41.71
C TYR A 341 -21.58 2.84 -42.89
N GLN A 342 -21.52 2.03 -43.96
CA GLN A 342 -22.43 2.13 -45.10
C GLN A 342 -23.75 1.39 -44.81
N LEU A 343 -24.60 1.93 -43.95
CA LEU A 343 -25.82 1.25 -43.45
C LEU A 343 -26.84 0.84 -44.54
N ARG A 344 -26.69 1.33 -45.78
CA ARG A 344 -27.54 0.94 -46.92
C ARG A 344 -27.12 -0.37 -47.58
N THR A 345 -25.94 -0.89 -47.24
CA THR A 345 -25.41 -2.15 -47.77
C THR A 345 -25.36 -3.19 -46.67
N LEU A 346 -25.60 -4.47 -47.00
CA LEU A 346 -25.54 -5.55 -46.03
C LEU A 346 -24.16 -5.66 -45.35
N PRO A 347 -23.02 -5.57 -46.07
CA PRO A 347 -21.70 -5.56 -45.42
C PRO A 347 -21.52 -4.39 -44.44
N GLY A 348 -21.99 -3.19 -44.81
CA GLY A 348 -21.91 -2.02 -43.93
C GLY A 348 -22.77 -2.16 -42.67
N MET A 349 -23.96 -2.74 -42.80
CA MET A 349 -24.84 -3.05 -41.66
C MET A 349 -24.24 -4.13 -40.75
N LEU A 350 -23.70 -5.21 -41.32
CA LEU A 350 -23.04 -6.28 -40.56
C LEU A 350 -21.81 -5.77 -39.80
N ALA A 351 -21.03 -4.87 -40.38
CA ALA A 351 -19.91 -4.21 -39.69
C ALA A 351 -20.39 -3.39 -38.47
N ALA A 352 -21.51 -2.67 -38.59
CA ALA A 352 -22.09 -1.94 -37.47
C ALA A 352 -22.62 -2.89 -36.38
N CYS A 353 -23.28 -3.99 -36.76
CA CYS A 353 -23.77 -5.01 -35.82
C CYS A 353 -22.63 -5.71 -35.08
N ARG A 354 -21.54 -6.05 -35.77
CA ARG A 354 -20.32 -6.62 -35.17
C ARG A 354 -19.78 -5.72 -34.07
N ASP A 355 -19.58 -4.44 -34.37
CA ASP A 355 -18.97 -3.51 -33.40
C ASP A 355 -19.91 -3.24 -32.22
N ALA A 356 -21.23 -3.13 -32.48
CA ALA A 356 -22.24 -3.05 -31.42
C ALA A 356 -22.23 -4.31 -30.53
N ALA A 357 -22.07 -5.50 -31.10
CA ALA A 357 -21.97 -6.75 -30.36
C ALA A 357 -20.73 -6.81 -29.46
N GLN A 358 -19.59 -6.30 -29.94
CA GLN A 358 -18.38 -6.16 -29.11
C GLN A 358 -18.59 -5.23 -27.92
N ASP A 359 -19.36 -4.14 -28.08
CA ASP A 359 -19.72 -3.27 -26.95
C ASP A 359 -20.60 -4.00 -25.92
N VAL A 360 -21.59 -4.79 -26.37
CA VAL A 360 -22.41 -5.63 -25.46
C VAL A 360 -21.53 -6.66 -24.73
N GLU A 361 -20.59 -7.30 -25.44
CA GLU A 361 -19.64 -8.24 -24.84
C GLU A 361 -18.76 -7.58 -23.77
N ARG A 362 -18.34 -6.31 -23.95
CA ARG A 362 -17.58 -5.56 -22.93
C ARG A 362 -18.39 -5.42 -21.63
N PHE A 363 -19.68 -5.09 -21.72
CA PHE A 363 -20.55 -5.05 -20.53
C PHE A 363 -20.72 -6.44 -19.90
N ALA A 364 -20.85 -7.50 -20.69
CA ALA A 364 -20.92 -8.87 -20.18
C ALA A 364 -19.64 -9.30 -19.45
N LYS A 365 -18.46 -8.97 -20.01
CA LYS A 365 -17.15 -9.17 -19.37
C LYS A 365 -17.06 -8.42 -18.05
N ARG A 366 -17.55 -7.17 -17.99
CA ARG A 366 -17.60 -6.41 -16.74
C ARG A 366 -18.53 -7.07 -15.72
N VAL A 367 -19.73 -7.50 -16.09
CA VAL A 367 -20.63 -8.23 -15.18
C VAL A 367 -19.96 -9.46 -14.60
N ARG A 368 -19.27 -10.25 -15.42
CA ARG A 368 -18.50 -11.40 -14.94
C ARG A 368 -17.40 -10.99 -13.97
N TRP A 369 -16.64 -9.95 -14.29
CA TRP A 369 -15.59 -9.44 -13.42
C TRP A 369 -16.14 -9.04 -12.05
N ILE A 370 -17.28 -8.34 -12.00
CA ILE A 370 -17.91 -7.88 -10.75
C ILE A 370 -18.35 -9.08 -9.90
N GLU A 371 -18.99 -10.09 -10.52
CA GLU A 371 -19.37 -11.32 -9.80
C GLU A 371 -18.15 -12.11 -9.33
N GLY A 372 -17.10 -12.18 -10.15
CA GLY A 372 -15.81 -12.78 -9.81
C GLY A 372 -15.18 -12.10 -8.60
N LEU A 373 -15.15 -10.77 -8.59
CA LEU A 373 -14.66 -9.96 -7.47
C LEU A 373 -15.42 -10.26 -6.18
N GLY A 374 -16.76 -10.24 -6.22
CA GLY A 374 -17.59 -10.53 -5.05
C GLY A 374 -17.39 -11.97 -4.53
N GLY A 375 -17.25 -12.94 -5.44
CA GLY A 375 -16.94 -14.32 -5.10
C GLY A 375 -15.55 -14.48 -4.47
N PHE A 376 -14.55 -13.81 -5.04
CA PHE A 376 -13.17 -13.80 -4.56
C PHE A 376 -13.07 -13.16 -3.17
N ALA A 377 -13.60 -11.95 -2.98
CA ALA A 377 -13.62 -11.25 -1.69
C ALA A 377 -14.29 -12.07 -0.58
N LYS A 378 -15.41 -12.74 -0.90
CA LYS A 378 -16.08 -13.65 0.06
C LYS A 378 -15.22 -14.85 0.44
N ARG A 379 -14.43 -15.39 -0.50
CA ARG A 379 -13.52 -16.51 -0.25
C ARG A 379 -12.28 -16.09 0.53
N LEU A 380 -11.69 -14.93 0.22
CA LEU A 380 -10.61 -14.34 1.03
C LEU A 380 -11.02 -14.21 2.50
N ASN A 381 -12.22 -13.70 2.75
CA ASN A 381 -12.74 -13.57 4.11
C ASN A 381 -12.91 -14.92 4.82
N LYS A 382 -13.20 -16.01 4.09
CA LYS A 382 -13.21 -17.37 4.64
C LYS A 382 -11.81 -17.91 4.90
N LEU A 383 -10.80 -17.49 4.12
CA LEU A 383 -9.40 -17.89 4.30
C LEU A 383 -8.70 -17.14 5.44
N ARG A 384 -9.28 -16.03 5.92
CA ARG A 384 -8.73 -15.20 6.99
C ARG A 384 -8.18 -16.01 8.18
N PRO A 385 -8.89 -16.99 8.78
CA PRO A 385 -8.35 -17.72 9.93
C PRO A 385 -7.10 -18.55 9.58
N ALA A 386 -7.09 -19.20 8.41
CA ALA A 386 -5.94 -20.00 7.96
C ALA A 386 -4.73 -19.09 7.66
N MET A 387 -4.97 -17.95 7.01
CA MET A 387 -3.97 -16.93 6.74
C MET A 387 -3.39 -16.32 8.04
N GLN A 388 -4.23 -16.00 9.02
CA GLN A 388 -3.80 -15.52 10.33
C GLN A 388 -2.93 -16.55 11.07
N GLU A 389 -3.34 -17.82 11.05
CA GLU A 389 -2.56 -18.89 11.65
C GLU A 389 -1.22 -19.09 10.94
N MET A 390 -1.20 -19.01 9.61
CA MET A 390 0.03 -19.10 8.84
C MET A 390 1.01 -17.97 9.16
N VAL A 391 0.53 -16.71 9.21
CA VAL A 391 1.35 -15.56 9.59
C VAL A 391 1.92 -15.73 11.00
N ARG A 392 1.11 -16.21 11.95
CA ARG A 392 1.55 -16.50 13.32
C ARG A 392 2.65 -17.58 13.34
N LEU A 393 2.43 -18.70 12.64
CA LEU A 393 3.40 -19.79 12.57
C LEU A 393 4.70 -19.35 11.90
N VAL A 394 4.62 -18.58 10.83
CA VAL A 394 5.79 -18.04 10.13
C VAL A 394 6.57 -17.10 11.04
N ALA A 395 5.90 -16.18 11.75
CA ALA A 395 6.54 -15.29 12.72
C ALA A 395 7.26 -16.08 13.84
N ASP A 396 6.59 -17.07 14.44
CA ASP A 396 7.18 -17.94 15.46
C ASP A 396 8.41 -18.70 14.94
N CYS A 397 8.34 -19.21 13.71
CA CYS A 397 9.44 -19.94 13.06
C CYS A 397 10.62 -19.02 12.73
N ARG A 398 10.34 -17.78 12.31
CA ARG A 398 11.37 -16.77 12.01
C ARG A 398 12.10 -16.33 13.28
N ASP A 399 11.36 -16.04 14.36
CA ASP A 399 11.95 -15.69 15.66
C ASP A 399 12.86 -16.82 16.18
N LYS A 400 12.38 -18.08 16.14
CA LYS A 400 13.20 -19.25 16.52
C LYS A 400 14.38 -19.52 15.59
N ALA A 401 14.31 -19.09 14.32
CA ALA A 401 15.43 -19.17 13.40
C ALA A 401 16.47 -18.05 13.63
N GLY A 402 16.14 -17.03 14.43
CA GLY A 402 16.97 -15.85 14.67
C GLY A 402 16.79 -14.73 13.63
N ASP A 403 15.71 -14.78 12.85
CA ASP A 403 15.36 -13.77 11.84
C ASP A 403 14.13 -13.00 12.33
N ARG A 404 14.29 -11.73 12.74
CA ARG A 404 13.22 -10.99 13.43
C ARG A 404 12.27 -10.23 12.51
N VAL A 405 12.59 -10.07 11.23
CA VAL A 405 11.77 -9.26 10.32
C VAL A 405 10.75 -10.17 9.66
N THR A 406 9.46 -9.97 9.92
CA THR A 406 8.37 -10.70 9.25
C THR A 406 7.49 -9.71 8.52
N MET A 407 7.55 -9.70 7.19
CA MET A 407 6.86 -8.67 6.38
C MET A 407 5.34 -8.83 6.48
N SER A 408 4.85 -10.06 6.54
CA SER A 408 3.42 -10.37 6.66
C SER A 408 2.74 -9.85 7.95
N LEU A 409 3.50 -9.57 9.02
CA LEU A 409 2.96 -8.96 10.25
C LEU A 409 2.56 -7.49 10.08
N THR A 410 3.02 -6.82 9.01
CA THR A 410 2.73 -5.40 8.78
C THR A 410 1.35 -5.16 8.16
N VAL A 411 0.66 -6.21 7.72
CA VAL A 411 -0.61 -6.12 6.99
C VAL A 411 -1.81 -6.03 7.92
N ASN A 412 -2.73 -5.12 7.60
CA ASN A 412 -4.03 -5.05 8.25
C ASN A 412 -5.00 -6.13 7.73
N MET A 413 -4.95 -7.32 8.32
CA MET A 413 -5.83 -8.45 7.99
C MET A 413 -7.32 -8.25 8.35
N ALA A 414 -7.71 -7.12 8.94
CA ALA A 414 -9.12 -6.79 9.16
C ALA A 414 -9.85 -6.41 7.85
N THR A 415 -9.09 -5.92 6.87
CA THR A 415 -9.58 -5.46 5.56
C THR A 415 -9.42 -6.55 4.49
N THR A 416 -10.23 -6.47 3.42
CA THR A 416 -10.13 -7.46 2.33
C THR A 416 -8.87 -7.21 1.47
N ALA A 417 -8.50 -5.95 1.25
CA ALA A 417 -7.25 -5.54 0.60
C ALA A 417 -6.02 -6.02 1.38
N GLY A 418 -6.06 -5.96 2.71
CA GLY A 418 -5.03 -6.58 3.54
C GLY A 418 -4.93 -8.10 3.30
N LEU A 419 -6.05 -8.81 3.24
CA LEU A 419 -6.03 -10.25 2.93
C LEU A 419 -5.56 -10.56 1.50
N ALA A 420 -5.87 -9.69 0.55
CA ALA A 420 -5.46 -9.80 -0.85
C ALA A 420 -3.97 -9.51 -1.08
N SER A 421 -3.36 -8.64 -0.28
CA SER A 421 -1.90 -8.36 -0.35
C SER A 421 -1.05 -9.42 0.37
N LEU A 422 -1.67 -10.20 1.26
CA LEU A 422 -0.96 -11.17 2.12
C LEU A 422 -0.23 -12.30 1.36
N PRO A 423 -0.78 -12.91 0.29
CA PRO A 423 -0.11 -13.99 -0.46
C PRO A 423 1.31 -13.62 -0.91
N LEU A 424 1.50 -12.39 -1.41
CA LEU A 424 2.81 -11.92 -1.88
C LEU A 424 3.83 -11.78 -0.74
N LEU A 425 3.41 -11.16 0.37
CA LEU A 425 4.29 -10.97 1.53
C LEU A 425 4.60 -12.29 2.24
N LEU A 426 3.58 -13.15 2.37
CA LEU A 426 3.72 -14.48 2.93
C LEU A 426 4.68 -15.33 2.09
N ALA A 427 4.61 -15.26 0.76
CA ALA A 427 5.55 -15.94 -0.11
C ALA A 427 7.00 -15.48 0.14
N GLY A 428 7.22 -14.17 0.33
CA GLY A 428 8.53 -13.62 0.70
C GLY A 428 9.07 -14.20 2.02
N ASP A 429 8.24 -14.23 3.07
CA ASP A 429 8.62 -14.76 4.38
C ASP A 429 8.90 -16.28 4.32
N LEU A 430 8.09 -17.04 3.57
CA LEU A 430 8.25 -18.48 3.34
C LEU A 430 9.53 -18.81 2.56
N LEU A 431 9.83 -18.05 1.50
CA LEU A 431 11.07 -18.18 0.73
C LEU A 431 12.31 -17.92 1.59
N SER A 432 12.25 -16.91 2.45
CA SER A 432 13.32 -16.59 3.38
C SER A 432 13.56 -17.74 4.38
N LEU A 433 12.49 -18.30 4.97
CA LEU A 433 12.58 -19.49 5.83
C LEU A 433 13.14 -20.72 5.11
N ALA A 434 12.67 -21.00 3.89
CA ALA A 434 13.13 -22.14 3.10
C ALA A 434 14.61 -22.04 2.68
N ARG A 435 15.14 -20.82 2.54
CA ARG A 435 16.56 -20.56 2.23
C ARG A 435 17.45 -20.68 3.47
N SER A 436 16.98 -20.25 4.63
CA SER A 436 17.73 -20.27 5.90
C SER A 436 18.07 -21.70 6.35
N ARG A 437 19.32 -21.91 6.83
CA ARG A 437 19.77 -23.21 7.36
C ARG A 437 18.94 -23.65 8.57
N ARG A 438 18.61 -22.73 9.48
CA ARG A 438 17.74 -22.98 10.65
C ARG A 438 16.26 -22.96 10.27
N GLY A 439 15.86 -22.20 9.25
CA GLY A 439 14.46 -22.16 8.79
C GLY A 439 13.97 -23.47 8.17
N LYS A 440 14.87 -24.21 7.50
CA LYS A 440 14.54 -25.50 6.85
C LYS A 440 13.94 -26.54 7.78
N SER A 441 14.34 -26.59 9.06
CA SER A 441 13.77 -27.56 10.02
C SER A 441 12.30 -27.28 10.37
N TYR A 442 11.80 -26.08 10.08
CA TYR A 442 10.41 -25.71 10.34
C TYR A 442 9.50 -25.88 9.12
N CYS A 443 10.06 -26.11 7.92
CA CYS A 443 9.29 -26.24 6.68
C CYS A 443 8.29 -27.42 6.72
N GLU A 444 8.64 -28.52 7.39
CA GLU A 444 7.74 -29.68 7.55
C GLU A 444 6.47 -29.33 8.33
N ARG A 445 6.58 -28.45 9.34
CA ARG A 445 5.44 -27.98 10.12
C ARG A 445 4.54 -27.00 9.34
N LEU A 446 5.14 -26.18 8.47
CA LEU A 446 4.42 -25.16 7.70
C LEU A 446 3.72 -25.73 6.46
N LEU A 447 4.24 -26.83 5.91
CA LEU A 447 3.85 -27.35 4.60
C LEU A 447 2.35 -27.63 4.46
N PRO A 448 1.66 -28.35 5.38
CA PRO A 448 0.24 -28.68 5.19
C PRO A 448 -0.65 -27.43 5.09
N LEU A 449 -0.43 -26.46 5.98
CA LEU A 449 -1.20 -25.21 5.97
C LEU A 449 -0.88 -24.36 4.73
N CYS A 450 0.36 -24.44 4.22
CA CYS A 450 0.74 -23.74 3.00
C CYS A 450 0.02 -24.33 1.79
N GLU A 451 -0.01 -25.66 1.66
CA GLU A 451 -0.75 -26.35 0.61
C GLU A 451 -2.23 -25.99 0.64
N ASP A 452 -2.87 -26.01 1.81
CA ASP A 452 -4.27 -25.64 1.98
C ASP A 452 -4.55 -24.19 1.54
N ILE A 453 -3.71 -23.24 1.97
CA ILE A 453 -3.86 -21.82 1.61
C ILE A 453 -3.65 -21.62 0.10
N VAL A 454 -2.61 -22.22 -0.49
CA VAL A 454 -2.32 -22.10 -1.93
C VAL A 454 -3.49 -22.67 -2.75
N ASN A 455 -3.97 -23.86 -2.39
CA ASN A 455 -5.05 -24.53 -3.10
C ASN A 455 -6.35 -23.73 -3.00
N GLU A 456 -6.73 -23.28 -1.81
CA GLU A 456 -7.95 -22.49 -1.63
C GLU A 456 -7.85 -21.10 -2.28
N TYR A 457 -6.69 -20.47 -2.24
CA TYR A 457 -6.46 -19.18 -2.90
C TYR A 457 -6.53 -19.32 -4.43
N GLN A 458 -5.89 -20.34 -5.00
CA GLN A 458 -6.00 -20.67 -6.43
C GLN A 458 -7.46 -20.98 -6.81
N ASN A 459 -8.18 -21.78 -6.01
CA ASN A 459 -9.59 -22.09 -6.22
C ASN A 459 -10.50 -20.86 -6.11
N ALA A 460 -10.13 -19.88 -5.29
CA ALA A 460 -10.84 -18.61 -5.18
C ALA A 460 -10.64 -17.77 -6.44
N LEU A 461 -9.39 -17.67 -6.92
CA LEU A 461 -9.03 -16.85 -8.07
C LEU A 461 -9.50 -17.46 -9.40
N ALA A 462 -9.44 -18.79 -9.57
CA ALA A 462 -9.86 -19.51 -10.78
C ALA A 462 -11.37 -19.40 -11.07
N LYS A 463 -12.18 -18.96 -10.11
CA LYS A 463 -13.61 -18.66 -10.33
C LYS A 463 -13.86 -17.29 -10.94
N ALA A 464 -12.88 -16.41 -10.85
CA ALA A 464 -12.97 -15.05 -11.36
C ALA A 464 -12.11 -14.82 -12.59
N VAL A 465 -10.97 -15.51 -12.68
CA VAL A 465 -9.96 -15.35 -13.73
C VAL A 465 -9.92 -16.61 -14.60
N ASP A 466 -10.02 -16.45 -15.91
CA ASP A 466 -9.80 -17.57 -16.86
C ASP A 466 -8.29 -17.86 -16.98
N ASP A 467 -7.96 -19.09 -17.37
CA ASP A 467 -6.59 -19.49 -17.73
C ASP A 467 -5.55 -19.28 -16.62
N LEU A 468 -5.98 -19.38 -15.37
CA LEU A 468 -5.08 -19.26 -14.22
C LEU A 468 -4.04 -20.40 -14.23
N PRO A 469 -2.73 -20.10 -14.07
CA PRO A 469 -1.70 -21.13 -14.09
C PRO A 469 -1.91 -22.15 -12.97
N LEU A 470 -1.71 -23.42 -13.31
CA LEU A 470 -1.77 -24.51 -12.33
C LEU A 470 -0.48 -24.55 -11.50
N CYS A 471 -0.60 -24.98 -10.25
CA CYS A 471 0.57 -25.20 -9.40
C CYS A 471 1.47 -26.28 -10.03
N PRO A 472 2.79 -26.03 -10.15
CA PRO A 472 3.71 -27.03 -10.68
C PRO A 472 3.66 -28.32 -9.86
N GLU A 473 3.70 -29.48 -10.53
CA GLU A 473 3.66 -30.79 -9.88
C GLU A 473 4.87 -31.00 -8.96
N SER A 474 4.62 -31.61 -7.80
CA SER A 474 5.69 -31.99 -6.86
C SER A 474 6.56 -33.10 -7.43
N SER A 475 7.88 -33.00 -7.28
CA SER A 475 8.76 -34.14 -7.60
C SER A 475 8.57 -35.27 -6.58
N LYS A 476 8.66 -36.53 -7.01
CA LYS A 476 8.51 -37.72 -6.13
C LYS A 476 9.45 -37.77 -4.92
N ARG A 477 10.52 -36.96 -4.90
CA ARG A 477 11.51 -36.89 -3.81
C ARG A 477 11.72 -35.45 -3.32
N GLU A 478 10.69 -34.61 -3.42
CA GLU A 478 10.76 -33.22 -2.99
C GLU A 478 10.87 -33.14 -1.46
N ARG A 479 11.91 -32.47 -0.95
CA ARG A 479 12.04 -32.19 0.49
C ARG A 479 11.06 -31.09 0.90
N PRO A 480 10.63 -31.01 2.17
CA PRO A 480 9.66 -29.98 2.62
C PRO A 480 10.07 -28.54 2.29
N ALA A 481 11.35 -28.20 2.42
CA ALA A 481 11.87 -26.88 2.04
C ALA A 481 11.80 -26.61 0.52
N GLY A 482 11.91 -27.66 -0.31
CA GLY A 482 11.68 -27.57 -1.75
C GLY A 482 10.21 -27.31 -2.06
N ALA A 483 9.31 -28.05 -1.42
CA ALA A 483 7.87 -27.90 -1.57
C ALA A 483 7.39 -26.49 -1.14
N ILE A 484 7.84 -25.98 0.02
CA ILE A 484 7.55 -24.61 0.45
C ILE A 484 8.02 -23.58 -0.57
N ARG A 485 9.22 -23.75 -1.15
CA ARG A 485 9.73 -22.84 -2.18
C ARG A 485 8.85 -22.84 -3.42
N ARG A 486 8.48 -24.02 -3.93
CA ARG A 486 7.59 -24.19 -5.08
C ARG A 486 6.22 -23.53 -4.83
N LEU A 487 5.62 -23.78 -3.67
CA LEU A 487 4.33 -23.19 -3.28
C LEU A 487 4.42 -21.67 -3.11
N ALA A 488 5.51 -21.15 -2.53
CA ALA A 488 5.71 -19.71 -2.39
C ALA A 488 5.92 -19.03 -3.75
N ASP A 489 6.72 -19.62 -4.65
CA ASP A 489 6.88 -19.12 -6.02
C ASP A 489 5.52 -19.12 -6.76
N HIS A 490 4.67 -20.13 -6.53
CA HIS A 490 3.30 -20.15 -7.07
C HIS A 490 2.39 -19.09 -6.44
N LEU A 491 2.50 -18.82 -5.12
CA LEU A 491 1.76 -17.73 -4.47
C LEU A 491 2.12 -16.36 -5.04
N VAL A 492 3.40 -16.10 -5.35
CA VAL A 492 3.82 -14.87 -6.03
C VAL A 492 3.11 -14.75 -7.38
N LEU A 493 3.12 -15.82 -8.18
CA LEU A 493 2.45 -15.84 -9.47
C LEU A 493 0.94 -15.56 -9.32
N LEU A 494 0.27 -16.22 -8.37
CA LEU A 494 -1.16 -16.00 -8.12
C LEU A 494 -1.45 -14.56 -7.64
N ALA A 495 -0.56 -13.95 -6.86
CA ALA A 495 -0.68 -12.55 -6.45
C ALA A 495 -0.54 -11.59 -7.64
N GLU A 496 0.41 -11.82 -8.54
CA GLU A 496 0.54 -11.03 -9.78
C GLU A 496 -0.71 -11.12 -10.67
N TRP A 497 -1.34 -12.30 -10.74
CA TRP A 497 -2.60 -12.49 -11.45
C TRP A 497 -3.77 -11.78 -10.77
N GLN A 498 -3.86 -11.84 -9.44
CA GLN A 498 -4.82 -11.05 -8.68
C GLN A 498 -4.65 -9.56 -9.01
N ASP A 499 -3.44 -9.02 -8.88
CA ASP A 499 -3.20 -7.59 -9.08
C ASP A 499 -3.54 -7.16 -10.50
N ARG A 500 -3.14 -7.95 -11.51
CA ARG A 500 -3.50 -7.67 -12.91
C ARG A 500 -5.01 -7.66 -13.14
N HIS A 501 -5.74 -8.55 -12.49
CA HIS A 501 -7.18 -8.69 -12.72
C HIS A 501 -8.02 -7.74 -11.86
N PHE A 502 -7.56 -7.41 -10.66
CA PHE A 502 -8.33 -6.67 -9.65
C PHE A 502 -7.66 -5.37 -9.17
N ALA A 503 -6.66 -4.84 -9.87
CA ALA A 503 -6.01 -3.56 -9.54
C ALA A 503 -7.03 -2.43 -9.26
N GLU A 504 -8.09 -2.34 -10.06
CA GLU A 504 -9.14 -1.33 -9.88
C GLU A 504 -9.92 -1.49 -8.57
N ALA A 505 -10.02 -2.71 -8.04
CA ALA A 505 -10.78 -3.04 -6.84
C ALA A 505 -10.00 -2.81 -5.55
N ASP A 506 -8.67 -2.77 -5.60
CA ASP A 506 -7.81 -2.54 -4.43
C ASP A 506 -8.12 -1.20 -3.76
N ILE A 507 -8.38 -0.16 -4.56
CA ILE A 507 -8.79 1.19 -4.12
C ILE A 507 -10.09 1.16 -3.30
N GLN A 508 -10.95 0.16 -3.53
CA GLN A 508 -12.29 0.05 -2.92
C GLN A 508 -12.39 -1.15 -1.96
N ASP A 509 -11.27 -1.61 -1.39
CA ASP A 509 -11.23 -2.77 -0.48
C ASP A 509 -11.89 -4.03 -1.08
N PHE A 510 -11.64 -4.27 -2.37
CA PHE A 510 -12.22 -5.37 -3.15
C PHE A 510 -13.76 -5.39 -3.16
N GLN A 511 -14.39 -4.22 -2.97
CA GLN A 511 -15.83 -4.03 -3.16
C GLN A 511 -16.14 -3.52 -4.57
N PRO A 512 -17.26 -3.95 -5.18
CA PRO A 512 -17.69 -3.40 -6.45
C PRO A 512 -18.14 -1.95 -6.27
N SER A 513 -17.82 -1.10 -7.24
CA SER A 513 -18.22 0.31 -7.21
C SER A 513 -19.73 0.48 -7.25
N ARG A 514 -20.24 1.67 -6.93
CA ARG A 514 -21.67 1.97 -7.05
C ARG A 514 -22.20 1.72 -8.47
N ALA A 515 -21.42 2.08 -9.49
CA ALA A 515 -21.79 1.85 -10.88
C ALA A 515 -21.82 0.35 -11.23
N ASP A 516 -20.87 -0.43 -10.69
CA ASP A 516 -20.85 -1.90 -10.83
C ASP A 516 -22.07 -2.55 -10.17
N GLN A 517 -22.43 -2.10 -8.97
CA GLN A 517 -23.61 -2.58 -8.25
C GLN A 517 -24.91 -2.29 -9.01
N LEU A 518 -25.03 -1.09 -9.58
CA LEU A 518 -26.15 -0.73 -10.44
C LEU A 518 -26.20 -1.58 -11.71
N LEU A 519 -25.05 -1.83 -12.35
CA LEU A 519 -24.98 -2.72 -13.52
C LEU A 519 -25.42 -4.15 -13.18
N LEU A 520 -25.06 -4.66 -11.99
CA LEU A 520 -25.55 -5.95 -11.51
C LEU A 520 -27.03 -5.96 -11.13
N ALA A 521 -27.60 -4.82 -10.71
CA ALA A 521 -29.02 -4.69 -10.44
C ALA A 521 -29.83 -4.66 -11.75
N ASP A 522 -29.33 -3.98 -12.78
CA ASP A 522 -30.01 -3.78 -14.05
C ASP A 522 -29.59 -4.80 -15.14
N ARG A 523 -29.38 -6.07 -14.77
CA ARG A 523 -29.01 -7.15 -15.73
C ARG A 523 -30.03 -7.37 -16.85
N ASP A 524 -31.27 -6.90 -16.65
CA ASP A 524 -32.30 -6.91 -17.69
C ASP A 524 -31.90 -6.09 -18.92
N LEU A 525 -31.07 -5.06 -18.76
CA LEU A 525 -30.47 -4.34 -19.89
C LEU A 525 -29.50 -5.26 -20.65
N LEU A 526 -28.57 -5.91 -19.95
CA LEU A 526 -27.63 -6.82 -20.61
C LEU A 526 -28.36 -7.99 -21.30
N ARG A 527 -29.43 -8.50 -20.69
CA ARG A 527 -30.29 -9.51 -21.31
C ARG A 527 -30.92 -9.02 -22.59
N ARG A 528 -31.51 -7.81 -22.58
CA ARG A 528 -32.05 -7.19 -23.78
C ARG A 528 -30.98 -7.07 -24.87
N GLY A 529 -29.79 -6.59 -24.53
CA GLY A 529 -28.65 -6.56 -25.46
C GLY A 529 -28.36 -7.92 -26.08
N CYS A 530 -28.22 -8.97 -25.27
CA CYS A 530 -27.99 -10.33 -25.76
C CYS A 530 -29.16 -10.88 -26.62
N SER A 531 -30.40 -10.53 -26.28
CA SER A 531 -31.58 -10.89 -27.09
C SER A 531 -31.57 -10.22 -28.46
N GLU A 532 -31.20 -8.93 -28.54
CA GLU A 532 -31.07 -8.24 -29.83
C GLU A 532 -29.91 -8.81 -30.65
N LEU A 533 -28.79 -9.21 -30.03
CA LEU A 533 -27.72 -9.92 -30.74
C LEU A 533 -28.19 -11.26 -31.29
N ALA A 534 -28.96 -12.04 -30.53
CA ALA A 534 -29.54 -13.29 -31.01
C ALA A 534 -30.48 -13.06 -32.20
N ALA A 535 -31.32 -12.01 -32.15
CA ALA A 535 -32.18 -11.64 -33.26
C ALA A 535 -31.37 -11.24 -34.51
N MET A 536 -30.30 -10.46 -34.36
CA MET A 536 -29.39 -10.13 -35.49
C MET A 536 -28.81 -11.39 -36.12
N VAL A 537 -28.34 -12.33 -35.30
CA VAL A 537 -27.81 -13.61 -35.77
C VAL A 537 -28.88 -14.39 -36.51
N GLU A 538 -30.10 -14.50 -35.97
CA GLU A 538 -31.23 -15.18 -36.61
C GLU A 538 -31.55 -14.58 -37.99
N HIS A 539 -31.67 -13.25 -38.09
CA HIS A 539 -31.94 -12.57 -39.36
C HIS A 539 -30.87 -12.77 -40.43
N CYS A 540 -29.60 -12.90 -40.03
CA CYS A 540 -28.48 -13.11 -40.94
C CYS A 540 -28.29 -14.57 -41.32
N ALA A 541 -28.54 -15.47 -40.38
CA ALA A 541 -28.27 -16.88 -40.57
C ALA A 541 -29.33 -17.58 -41.43
N ASP A 542 -30.41 -16.89 -41.78
CA ASP A 542 -31.39 -17.31 -42.80
C ASP A 542 -30.90 -16.99 -44.23
N LEU A 543 -29.81 -16.25 -44.37
CA LEU A 543 -29.17 -16.00 -45.67
C LEU A 543 -28.38 -17.24 -46.12
N GLY A 544 -28.46 -17.57 -47.40
CA GLY A 544 -27.74 -18.72 -47.97
C GLY A 544 -26.23 -18.56 -47.82
N GLY A 545 -25.55 -19.58 -47.29
CA GLY A 545 -24.10 -19.55 -47.05
C GLY A 545 -23.66 -18.76 -45.81
N GLY A 546 -24.57 -18.47 -44.87
CA GLY A 546 -24.22 -17.86 -43.58
C GLY A 546 -23.43 -18.80 -42.65
N PRO A 547 -22.68 -18.27 -41.65
CA PRO A 547 -21.92 -19.10 -40.71
C PRO A 547 -22.81 -20.03 -39.88
N ASN A 548 -22.28 -21.20 -39.52
CA ASN A 548 -23.00 -22.21 -38.74
C ASN A 548 -23.45 -21.69 -37.36
N ARG A 549 -24.66 -22.07 -36.93
CA ARG A 549 -25.27 -21.71 -35.64
C ARG A 549 -24.92 -22.67 -34.50
N SER A 550 -24.31 -23.82 -34.78
CA SER A 550 -24.14 -24.92 -33.82
C SER A 550 -23.38 -24.57 -32.54
N GLU A 551 -22.58 -23.49 -32.56
CA GLU A 551 -21.74 -23.06 -31.44
C GLU A 551 -22.35 -21.90 -30.62
N LEU A 552 -23.59 -21.48 -30.92
CA LEU A 552 -24.22 -20.36 -30.22
C LEU A 552 -24.74 -20.76 -28.83
N HIS A 553 -24.34 -20.01 -27.81
CA HIS A 553 -24.81 -20.22 -26.45
C HIS A 553 -26.20 -19.63 -26.20
N ILE A 554 -26.99 -20.31 -25.37
CA ILE A 554 -28.35 -19.88 -25.00
C ILE A 554 -28.27 -18.63 -24.10
N ILE A 555 -29.20 -17.70 -24.32
CA ILE A 555 -29.36 -16.51 -23.48
C ILE A 555 -29.66 -16.92 -22.03
N PRO A 556 -28.86 -16.47 -21.04
CA PRO A 556 -29.08 -16.81 -19.64
C PRO A 556 -30.45 -16.36 -19.12
N LYS A 557 -31.08 -17.22 -18.30
CA LYS A 557 -32.31 -16.86 -17.58
C LYS A 557 -31.99 -15.86 -16.45
N LEU A 558 -32.90 -14.93 -16.21
CA LEU A 558 -32.82 -14.00 -15.08
C LEU A 558 -32.91 -14.76 -13.75
N GLY A 559 -32.14 -14.32 -12.76
CA GLY A 559 -32.17 -14.85 -11.38
C GLY A 559 -31.06 -15.83 -11.01
N LYS A 560 -30.28 -16.36 -11.96
CA LYS A 560 -29.04 -17.09 -11.64
C LYS A 560 -27.83 -16.16 -11.82
N SER A 561 -27.03 -16.00 -10.77
CA SER A 561 -25.73 -15.33 -10.83
C SER A 561 -24.76 -16.23 -11.58
N ASP A 562 -24.61 -15.98 -12.88
CA ASP A 562 -23.64 -16.66 -13.72
C ASP A 562 -23.10 -15.68 -14.78
N GLY A 563 -22.24 -14.77 -14.33
CA GLY A 563 -21.52 -13.83 -15.18
C GLY A 563 -20.74 -14.52 -16.30
N ALA A 564 -20.26 -15.74 -16.07
CA ALA A 564 -19.58 -16.52 -17.09
C ALA A 564 -20.54 -16.95 -18.21
N ALA A 565 -21.79 -17.31 -17.89
CA ALA A 565 -22.82 -17.57 -18.90
C ALA A 565 -23.17 -16.31 -19.71
N TRP A 566 -23.25 -15.14 -19.06
CA TRP A 566 -23.45 -13.87 -19.76
C TRP A 566 -22.32 -13.56 -20.73
N GLN A 567 -21.07 -13.69 -20.29
CA GLN A 567 -19.92 -13.49 -21.17
C GLN A 567 -19.92 -14.49 -22.33
N ARG A 568 -20.08 -15.79 -22.06
CA ARG A 568 -20.09 -16.83 -23.11
C ARG A 568 -21.17 -16.56 -24.16
N CYS A 569 -22.38 -16.20 -23.72
CA CYS A 569 -23.48 -15.83 -24.62
C CYS A 569 -23.12 -14.61 -25.47
N ALA A 570 -22.70 -13.50 -24.87
CA ALA A 570 -22.36 -12.30 -25.64
C ALA A 570 -21.17 -12.54 -26.58
N HIS A 571 -20.17 -13.29 -26.13
CA HIS A 571 -18.98 -13.63 -26.89
C HIS A 571 -19.32 -14.51 -28.11
N SER A 572 -20.10 -15.58 -27.96
CA SER A 572 -20.44 -16.45 -29.10
C SER A 572 -21.23 -15.69 -30.18
N HIS A 573 -22.15 -14.82 -29.79
CA HIS A 573 -22.92 -14.00 -30.75
C HIS A 573 -22.06 -12.91 -31.40
N ALA A 574 -21.21 -12.23 -30.62
CA ALA A 574 -20.28 -11.24 -31.16
C ALA A 574 -19.28 -11.86 -32.13
N GLN A 575 -18.76 -13.05 -31.81
CA GLN A 575 -17.87 -13.82 -32.68
C GLN A 575 -18.58 -14.23 -33.97
N TRP A 576 -19.81 -14.77 -33.87
CA TRP A 576 -20.61 -15.14 -35.04
C TRP A 576 -20.86 -13.94 -35.96
N LEU A 577 -21.25 -12.78 -35.40
CA LEU A 577 -21.46 -11.55 -36.17
C LEU A 577 -20.15 -11.01 -36.77
N ALA A 578 -19.03 -11.17 -36.07
CA ALA A 578 -17.71 -10.81 -36.60
C ALA A 578 -17.32 -11.69 -37.78
N ASP A 579 -17.65 -12.98 -37.73
CA ASP A 579 -17.44 -13.88 -38.84
C ASP A 579 -18.37 -13.57 -39.99
N ALA A 580 -19.68 -13.41 -39.78
CA ALA A 580 -20.65 -13.00 -40.80
C ALA A 580 -20.26 -11.68 -41.51
N ALA A 581 -19.74 -10.70 -40.78
CA ALA A 581 -19.27 -9.42 -41.34
C ALA A 581 -18.06 -9.55 -42.29
N ARG A 582 -17.37 -10.71 -42.29
CA ARG A 582 -16.27 -11.01 -43.23
C ARG A 582 -16.77 -11.66 -44.52
N TYR A 583 -18.03 -12.07 -44.59
CA TYR A 583 -18.55 -12.79 -45.74
C TYR A 583 -18.80 -11.81 -46.89
N ARG A 584 -18.48 -12.23 -48.12
CA ARG A 584 -18.79 -11.48 -49.32
C ARG A 584 -20.26 -11.71 -49.68
N VAL A 585 -20.99 -10.64 -49.99
CA VAL A 585 -22.38 -10.75 -50.43
C VAL A 585 -22.42 -10.85 -51.97
N GLN A 586 -23.03 -11.91 -52.49
CA GLN A 586 -23.31 -12.09 -53.92
C GLN A 586 -24.83 -12.11 -54.15
N LEU A 587 -25.26 -11.39 -55.19
CA LEU A 587 -26.65 -11.35 -55.61
C LEU A 587 -26.97 -12.59 -56.44
N LEU A 588 -28.08 -13.26 -56.13
CA LEU A 588 -28.66 -14.23 -57.04
C LEU A 588 -29.07 -13.50 -58.33
N PRO A 589 -28.69 -13.99 -59.52
CA PRO A 589 -29.20 -13.45 -60.78
C PRO A 589 -30.72 -13.60 -60.81
N ASP A 590 -31.43 -12.50 -61.11
CA ASP A 590 -32.88 -12.51 -61.26
C ASP A 590 -33.25 -13.56 -62.32
N SER A 591 -34.07 -14.55 -61.94
CA SER A 591 -34.55 -15.63 -62.82
C SER A 591 -35.83 -15.24 -63.53
#